data_AF-X1CSD3-F1
#
_entry.id   AF-X1CSD3-F1
#
_cell.length_a   1.000
_cell.length_b   1.000
_cell.length_c   1.000
_cell.angle_alpha   90.00
_cell.angle_beta   90.00
_cell.angle_gamma   90.00
#
_symmetry.space_group_name_H-M   'P 1'
#
loop_
_entity.id
_entity.type
_entity.pdbx_description
1 polymer ?
#
loop_
_entity_poly.entity_id
_entity_poly.type
_entity_poly.pdbx_seq_one_letter_code
_entity_poly.pdbx_strand_id
1 'polypeptide(L)'
;RTLRTLVKFGDIANIDFNKPGNPEMFKHKMEVIERHCEEFGRNTKDIKKTMVIPIKIEKDEKEAAKLRERRGDWALLGSVPFIIDRIQKFIDAGAEEIILSGIYPMKPELFKQVEDEVLSNFI
;
A
#
# COMPACT_ATOMS: atom_id res chain seq x y z
N ARG A 1 -11.23 -16.12 -6.25
CA ARG A 1 -10.41 -17.35 -6.38
C ARG A 1 -9.05 -17.21 -5.68
N THR A 2 -8.22 -16.21 -6.03
CA THR A 2 -6.86 -16.04 -5.44
C THR A 2 -6.88 -15.79 -3.94
N LEU A 3 -7.65 -14.82 -3.43
CA LEU A 3 -7.73 -14.53 -1.98
C LEU A 3 -8.27 -15.72 -1.16
N ARG A 4 -9.23 -16.48 -1.71
CA ARG A 4 -9.69 -17.72 -1.10
C ARG A 4 -8.57 -18.77 -0.97
N THR A 5 -7.67 -18.84 -1.95
CA THR A 5 -6.52 -19.75 -1.93
C THR A 5 -5.49 -19.29 -0.91
N LEU A 6 -5.18 -17.99 -0.89
CA LEU A 6 -4.34 -17.37 0.14
C LEU A 6 -4.85 -17.70 1.54
N VAL A 7 -6.15 -17.51 1.80
CA VAL A 7 -6.73 -17.79 3.12
C VAL A 7 -6.56 -19.25 3.52
N LYS A 8 -6.63 -20.19 2.57
CA LYS A 8 -6.47 -21.60 2.86
C LYS A 8 -5.03 -22.03 3.15
N PHE A 9 -4.02 -21.33 2.60
CA PHE A 9 -2.66 -21.86 2.55
C PHE A 9 -1.51 -20.88 2.83
N GLY A 10 -1.74 -19.57 2.74
CA GLY A 10 -0.67 -18.57 2.85
C GLY A 10 -0.79 -17.75 4.13
N ASP A 11 0.36 -17.22 4.58
CA ASP A 11 0.48 -16.49 5.84
C ASP A 11 0.71 -14.98 5.65
N ILE A 12 0.95 -14.56 4.40
CA ILE A 12 1.18 -13.16 4.05
C ILE A 12 0.37 -12.81 2.79
N ALA A 13 -0.46 -11.79 2.92
CA ALA A 13 -1.26 -11.22 1.84
C ALA A 13 -0.52 -10.03 1.24
N ASN A 14 0.39 -10.29 0.28
CA ASN A 14 1.02 -9.23 -0.51
C ASN A 14 0.02 -8.63 -1.49
N ILE A 15 -0.69 -7.60 -1.07
CA ILE A 15 -1.64 -6.89 -1.92
C ILE A 15 -0.87 -5.87 -2.74
N ASP A 16 -0.92 -6.02 -4.05
CA ASP A 16 -0.54 -5.00 -4.99
C ASP A 16 -1.77 -4.54 -5.76
N PHE A 17 -1.72 -3.31 -6.24
CA PHE A 17 -2.70 -2.81 -7.18
C PHE A 17 -1.98 -2.30 -8.43
N ASN A 18 -2.73 -2.23 -9.51
CA ASN A 18 -2.37 -1.42 -10.66
C ASN A 18 -3.52 -0.42 -10.86
N LYS A 19 -3.83 -0.03 -12.08
CA LYS A 19 -5.04 0.76 -12.36
C LYS A 19 -6.23 -0.19 -12.63
N PRO A 20 -7.32 -0.16 -11.83
CA PRO A 20 -7.60 0.70 -10.68
C PRO A 20 -7.08 0.16 -9.33
N GLY A 21 -6.79 1.08 -8.40
CA GLY A 21 -6.40 0.79 -7.02
C GLY A 21 -6.40 2.06 -6.16
N ASN A 22 -6.74 1.93 -4.87
CA ASN A 22 -6.75 2.99 -3.86
C ASN A 22 -6.94 2.35 -2.46
N PRO A 23 -6.88 3.14 -1.36
CA PRO A 23 -7.13 2.62 -0.01
C PRO A 23 -8.51 1.95 0.18
N GLU A 24 -9.55 2.45 -0.47
CA GLU A 24 -10.89 1.85 -0.38
C GLU A 24 -10.93 0.44 -0.99
N MET A 25 -10.23 0.25 -2.11
CA MET A 25 -10.07 -1.06 -2.72
C MET A 25 -9.23 -1.99 -1.85
N PHE A 26 -8.20 -1.49 -1.16
CA PHE A 26 -7.45 -2.26 -0.18
C PHE A 26 -8.35 -2.75 0.95
N LYS A 27 -9.11 -1.82 1.57
CA LYS A 27 -10.09 -2.14 2.61
C LYS A 27 -11.07 -3.22 2.15
N HIS A 28 -11.60 -3.08 0.94
CA HIS A 28 -12.48 -4.10 0.38
C HIS A 28 -11.80 -5.47 0.23
N LYS A 29 -10.51 -5.54 -0.12
CA LYS A 29 -9.77 -6.82 -0.12
C LYS A 29 -9.61 -7.40 1.28
N MET A 30 -9.42 -6.56 2.30
CA MET A 30 -9.36 -7.01 3.69
C MET A 30 -10.69 -7.66 4.10
N GLU A 31 -11.82 -7.01 3.80
CA GLU A 31 -13.16 -7.56 4.05
C GLU A 31 -13.40 -8.90 3.31
N VAL A 32 -12.85 -9.06 2.10
CA VAL A 32 -12.92 -10.34 1.35
C VAL A 32 -12.09 -11.42 2.04
N ILE A 33 -10.89 -11.08 2.54
CA ILE A 33 -10.04 -12.02 3.30
C ILE A 33 -10.75 -12.45 4.58
N GLU A 34 -11.36 -11.51 5.30
CA GLU A 34 -12.14 -11.79 6.52
C GLU A 34 -13.27 -12.78 6.26
N ARG A 35 -14.12 -12.53 5.25
CA ARG A 35 -15.20 -13.46 4.88
C ARG A 35 -14.69 -14.85 4.51
N HIS A 36 -13.58 -14.94 3.79
CA HIS A 36 -12.99 -16.24 3.47
C HIS A 36 -12.41 -16.94 4.70
N CYS A 37 -11.82 -16.19 5.64
CA CYS A 37 -11.31 -16.75 6.89
C CYS A 37 -12.46 -17.37 7.71
N GLU A 38 -13.61 -16.68 7.80
CA GLU A 38 -14.82 -17.21 8.43
C GLU A 38 -15.27 -18.54 7.77
N GLU A 39 -15.30 -18.60 6.44
CA GLU A 39 -15.67 -19.82 5.70
C GLU A 39 -14.73 -21.01 5.97
N PHE A 40 -13.46 -20.77 6.29
CA PHE A 40 -12.46 -21.81 6.57
C PHE A 40 -12.20 -22.04 8.06
N GLY A 41 -12.84 -21.27 8.95
CA GLY A 41 -12.56 -21.31 10.39
C GLY A 41 -11.12 -20.88 10.73
N ARG A 42 -10.50 -20.02 9.91
CA ARG A 42 -9.14 -19.50 10.12
C ARG A 42 -9.20 -18.16 10.86
N ASN A 43 -8.27 -17.92 11.78
CA ASN A 43 -8.13 -16.60 12.40
C ASN A 43 -7.48 -15.63 11.39
N THR A 44 -8.14 -14.50 11.14
CA THR A 44 -7.66 -13.47 10.20
C THR A 44 -6.32 -12.88 10.61
N LYS A 45 -5.97 -12.94 11.91
CA LYS A 45 -4.68 -12.49 12.44
C LYS A 45 -3.51 -13.40 12.05
N ASP A 46 -3.79 -14.62 11.60
CA ASP A 46 -2.75 -15.56 11.13
C ASP A 46 -2.27 -15.24 9.71
N ILE A 47 -2.84 -14.20 9.07
CA ILE A 47 -2.44 -13.71 7.76
C ILE A 47 -1.97 -12.27 7.92
N LYS A 48 -0.68 -12.02 7.74
CA LYS A 48 -0.12 -10.66 7.72
C LYS A 48 -0.59 -9.94 6.46
N LYS A 49 -1.23 -8.77 6.59
CA LYS A 49 -1.73 -8.00 5.43
C LYS A 49 -0.72 -6.93 5.06
N THR A 50 -0.13 -7.05 3.88
CA THR A 50 0.91 -6.14 3.43
C THR A 50 0.45 -5.43 2.15
N MET A 51 0.88 -4.18 1.98
CA MET A 51 0.60 -3.37 0.79
C MET A 51 1.89 -3.09 0.04
N VAL A 52 1.98 -3.55 -1.21
CA VAL A 52 3.14 -3.33 -2.09
C VAL A 52 2.86 -2.11 -2.96
N ILE A 53 3.67 -1.05 -2.80
CA ILE A 53 3.38 0.26 -3.38
C ILE A 53 4.65 1.02 -3.80
N PRO A 54 4.73 1.59 -5.00
CA PRO A 54 5.85 2.41 -5.41
C PRO A 54 5.70 3.85 -4.88
N ILE A 55 6.81 4.53 -4.68
CA ILE A 55 6.87 5.91 -4.20
C ILE A 55 7.68 6.80 -5.13
N LYS A 56 7.18 8.01 -5.37
CA LYS A 56 7.92 9.13 -5.96
C LYS A 56 7.49 10.41 -5.26
N ILE A 57 8.46 11.05 -4.60
CA ILE A 57 8.29 12.40 -4.08
C ILE A 57 8.29 13.37 -5.27
N GLU A 58 7.19 14.11 -5.43
CA GLU A 58 7.00 15.15 -6.44
C GLU A 58 6.42 16.38 -5.76
N LYS A 59 7.20 17.46 -5.70
CA LYS A 59 6.81 18.68 -4.97
C LYS A 59 5.86 19.56 -5.77
N ASP A 60 5.90 19.48 -7.10
CA ASP A 60 4.94 20.17 -7.96
C ASP A 60 3.65 19.35 -8.04
N GLU A 61 2.60 19.84 -7.37
CA GLU A 61 1.30 19.19 -7.33
C GLU A 61 0.67 19.01 -8.71
N LYS A 62 0.96 19.89 -9.67
CA LYS A 62 0.46 19.76 -11.05
C LYS A 62 1.09 18.55 -11.74
N GLU A 63 2.39 18.34 -11.57
CA GLU A 63 3.07 17.16 -12.10
C GLU A 63 2.68 15.90 -11.33
N ALA A 64 2.54 15.98 -10.00
CA ALA A 64 2.06 14.87 -9.19
C ALA A 64 0.66 14.39 -9.61
N ALA A 65 -0.28 15.32 -9.86
CA ALA A 65 -1.62 15.02 -10.35
C ALA A 65 -1.60 14.29 -11.70
N LYS A 66 -0.80 14.76 -12.67
CA LYS A 66 -0.61 14.08 -13.96
C LYS A 66 -0.05 12.67 -13.80
N LEU A 67 0.90 12.48 -12.87
CA LEU A 67 1.47 11.18 -12.58
C LEU A 67 0.42 10.22 -12.02
N ARG A 68 -0.42 10.68 -11.09
CA ARG A 68 -1.53 9.89 -10.52
C ARG A 68 -2.60 9.56 -11.55
N GLU A 69 -2.97 10.49 -12.42
CA GLU A 69 -3.90 10.22 -13.52
C GLU A 69 -3.39 9.09 -14.44
N ARG A 70 -2.09 9.13 -14.78
CA ARG A 70 -1.46 8.15 -15.65
C ARG A 70 -1.24 6.78 -14.99
N ARG A 71 -0.71 6.76 -13.76
CA ARG A 71 -0.29 5.54 -13.05
C ARG A 71 -1.40 4.92 -12.20
N GLY A 72 -2.42 5.70 -11.84
CA GLY A 72 -3.49 5.35 -10.92
C GLY A 72 -3.23 5.88 -9.50
N ASP A 73 -4.32 6.08 -8.75
CA ASP A 73 -4.32 6.61 -7.38
C ASP A 73 -3.81 5.64 -6.32
N TRP A 74 -3.35 4.46 -6.73
CA TRP A 74 -2.81 3.45 -5.84
C TRP A 74 -1.36 3.70 -5.45
N ALA A 75 -0.62 4.51 -6.20
CA ALA A 75 0.81 4.77 -5.99
C ALA A 75 1.05 6.02 -5.10
N LEU A 76 2.18 6.05 -4.38
CA LEU A 76 2.59 7.16 -3.54
C LEU A 76 3.28 8.25 -4.37
N LEU A 77 2.48 9.03 -5.11
CA LEU A 77 2.97 10.04 -6.06
C LEU A 77 2.54 11.44 -5.62
N GLY A 78 3.45 12.21 -5.02
CA GLY A 78 3.16 13.57 -4.58
C GLY A 78 4.13 14.10 -3.53
N SER A 79 3.71 15.15 -2.84
CA SER A 79 4.49 15.74 -1.75
C SER A 79 4.61 14.78 -0.56
N VAL A 80 5.59 15.01 0.31
CA VAL A 80 5.77 14.21 1.55
C VAL A 80 4.49 14.18 2.41
N PRO A 81 3.80 15.31 2.70
CA PRO A 81 2.55 15.27 3.44
C PRO A 81 1.47 14.42 2.77
N PHE A 82 1.34 14.49 1.45
CA PHE A 82 0.40 13.65 0.70
C PHE A 82 0.73 12.16 0.84
N ILE A 83 2.02 11.81 0.77
CA ILE A 83 2.48 10.43 0.89
C ILE A 83 2.19 9.88 2.29
N ILE A 84 2.47 10.66 3.35
CA ILE A 84 2.18 10.28 4.73
C ILE A 84 0.67 10.05 4.93
N ASP A 85 -0.18 10.98 4.51
CA ASP A 85 -1.64 10.83 4.56
C ASP A 85 -2.10 9.56 3.82
N ARG A 86 -1.52 9.29 2.65
CA ARG A 86 -1.87 8.12 1.87
C ARG A 86 -1.44 6.81 2.53
N ILE A 87 -0.24 6.75 3.12
CA ILE A 87 0.22 5.59 3.90
C ILE A 87 -0.71 5.36 5.09
N GLN A 88 -1.06 6.42 5.83
CA GLN A 88 -1.97 6.33 6.97
C GLN A 88 -3.31 5.73 6.57
N LYS A 89 -3.88 6.12 5.42
CA LYS A 89 -5.13 5.52 4.92
C LYS A 89 -5.04 4.01 4.66
N PHE A 90 -3.89 3.49 4.24
CA PHE A 90 -3.70 2.04 4.12
C PHE A 90 -3.56 1.36 5.49
N ILE A 91 -2.86 1.99 6.43
CA ILE A 91 -2.76 1.51 7.83
C ILE A 91 -4.16 1.46 8.46
N ASP A 92 -4.94 2.52 8.35
CA ASP A 92 -6.33 2.60 8.85
C ASP A 92 -7.24 1.57 8.16
N ALA A 93 -6.93 1.19 6.92
CA ALA A 93 -7.62 0.13 6.18
C ALA A 93 -7.16 -1.29 6.57
N GLY A 94 -6.21 -1.44 7.50
CA GLY A 94 -5.75 -2.71 8.05
C GLY A 94 -4.42 -3.22 7.49
N ALA A 95 -3.62 -2.39 6.81
CA ALA A 95 -2.27 -2.78 6.42
C ALA A 95 -1.35 -2.88 7.64
N GLU A 96 -0.68 -4.02 7.79
CA GLU A 96 0.27 -4.30 8.87
C GLU A 96 1.73 -4.03 8.44
N GLU A 97 1.99 -3.97 7.13
CA GLU A 97 3.28 -3.59 6.57
C GLU A 97 3.10 -2.92 5.20
N ILE A 98 3.88 -1.87 4.96
CA ILE A 98 3.97 -1.23 3.64
C ILE A 98 5.31 -1.61 3.03
N ILE A 99 5.26 -2.29 1.88
CA ILE A 99 6.44 -2.68 1.11
C ILE A 99 6.63 -1.66 -0.01
N LEU A 100 7.68 -0.86 0.09
CA LEU A 100 8.05 0.08 -0.96
C LEU A 100 8.69 -0.68 -2.13
N SER A 101 7.93 -0.92 -3.20
CA SER A 101 8.41 -1.69 -4.37
C SER A 101 9.46 -0.96 -5.22
N GLY A 102 9.61 0.34 -4.99
CA GLY A 102 10.68 1.15 -5.56
C GLY A 102 10.52 2.62 -5.21
N ILE A 103 11.65 3.29 -4.97
CA ILE A 103 11.75 4.74 -4.79
C ILE A 103 12.21 5.34 -6.11
N TYR A 104 11.36 6.13 -6.75
CA TYR A 104 11.60 6.63 -8.11
C TYR A 104 11.92 8.12 -8.16
N PRO A 105 12.94 8.54 -8.95
CA PRO A 105 13.93 7.69 -9.63
C PRO A 105 14.85 6.98 -8.62
N MET A 106 15.34 5.78 -8.94
CA MET A 106 16.15 5.00 -8.00
C MET A 106 17.54 5.63 -7.82
N LYS A 107 17.67 6.47 -6.80
CA LYS A 107 18.89 7.20 -6.44
C LYS A 107 19.14 7.08 -4.93
N PRO A 108 20.37 6.83 -4.46
CA PRO A 108 20.68 6.64 -3.04
C PRO A 108 20.16 7.76 -2.13
N GLU A 109 20.22 9.01 -2.57
CA GLU A 109 19.81 10.17 -1.77
C GLU A 109 18.31 10.16 -1.47
N LEU A 110 17.49 9.56 -2.35
CA LEU A 110 16.05 9.47 -2.15
C LEU A 110 15.67 8.38 -1.14
N PHE A 111 16.50 7.35 -0.95
CA PHE A 111 16.28 6.38 0.13
C PHE A 111 16.39 7.08 1.48
N LYS A 112 17.45 7.88 1.65
CA LYS A 112 17.64 8.69 2.86
C LYS A 112 16.52 9.71 3.04
N GLN A 113 16.10 10.39 1.96
CA GLN A 113 14.98 11.32 2.05
C GLN A 113 13.69 10.62 2.49
N VAL A 114 13.37 9.44 1.95
CA VAL A 114 12.18 8.67 2.35
C VAL A 114 12.28 8.22 3.81
N GLU A 115 13.44 7.77 4.25
CA GLU A 115 13.68 7.42 5.65
C GLU A 115 13.45 8.63 6.58
N ASP A 116 14.13 9.73 6.31
CA ASP A 116 14.15 10.93 7.17
C ASP A 116 12.81 11.69 7.14
N GLU A 117 12.17 11.84 5.98
CA GLU A 117 11.00 12.69 5.80
C GLU A 117 9.66 11.93 5.80
N VAL A 118 9.65 10.62 5.49
CA VAL A 118 8.42 9.82 5.40
C VAL A 118 8.35 8.78 6.51
N LEU A 119 9.32 7.86 6.58
CA LEU A 119 9.24 6.70 7.49
C LEU A 119 9.35 7.11 8.96
N SER A 120 10.11 8.16 9.28
CA SER A 120 10.22 8.75 10.63
C SER A 120 8.87 9.16 11.27
N ASN A 121 7.79 9.26 10.49
CA ASN A 121 6.45 9.58 10.99
C ASN A 121 5.67 8.34 11.49
N PHE A 122 6.20 7.13 11.31
CA PHE A 122 5.54 5.85 11.63
C PHE A 122 6.36 4.96 12.58
N ILE A 123 7.52 5.44 13.04
CA ILE A 123 8.48 4.70 13.90
C ILE A 123 8.38 5.21 15.34
#